data_AF-W5YPU8-F1
#
_entry.id   AF-W5YPU8-F1
#
_cell.length_a   1.000
_cell.length_b   1.000
_cell.length_c   1.000
_cell.angle_alpha   90.00
_cell.angle_beta   90.00
_cell.angle_gamma   90.00
#
_symmetry.space_group_name_H-M   'P 1'
#
loop_
_entity.id
_entity.type
_entity.pdbx_description
1 polymer ?
#
loop_
_entity_poly.entity_id
_entity_poly.type
_entity_poly.pdbx_seq_one_letter_code
_entity_poly.pdbx_strand_id
1 'polypeptide(L)'
;MKNPCATKGCNPCAVKGCNPCAAAGKCAAKPNPCAAKRVTRPVGYQPYEGNPCALVAMGKKLFNDTSLSSNGLACSTCHNNGAGYNATFADAYPHSVAMARDVFGMGTVHLDEMVQICMVRPMATEPLPWDGEQLAALTAYMAKVQTELAANPCALKGGE
;
A
#
# COMPACT_ATOMS: atom_id res chain seq x y z
N MET A 1 8.24 -22.23 30.83
CA MET A 1 7.34 -22.03 29.67
C MET A 1 8.15 -21.95 28.38
N LYS A 2 7.89 -22.79 27.37
CA LYS A 2 8.48 -22.66 26.03
C LYS A 2 7.67 -21.63 25.23
N ASN A 3 8.32 -20.69 24.56
CA ASN A 3 7.66 -19.70 23.72
C ASN A 3 6.93 -20.41 22.57
N PRO A 4 5.58 -20.33 22.47
CA PRO A 4 4.80 -20.98 21.41
C PRO A 4 5.13 -20.45 20.00
N CYS A 5 5.87 -19.34 19.89
CA CYS A 5 6.33 -18.75 18.63
C CYS A 5 7.69 -19.28 18.15
N ALA A 6 8.36 -20.15 18.91
CA ALA A 6 9.71 -20.61 18.61
C ALA A 6 9.70 -22.00 17.94
N THR A 7 9.15 -22.11 16.73
CA THR A 7 9.34 -23.30 15.89
C THR A 7 10.55 -23.11 14.98
N LYS A 8 11.59 -23.94 15.17
CA LYS A 8 12.70 -24.12 14.22
C LYS A 8 12.12 -24.51 12.86
N GLY A 9 12.38 -23.74 11.81
CA GLY A 9 12.11 -24.13 10.43
C GLY A 9 11.11 -23.27 9.64
N CYS A 10 10.58 -22.18 10.20
CA CYS A 10 9.71 -21.28 9.42
C CYS A 10 10.54 -20.39 8.49
N ASN A 11 10.46 -20.66 7.17
CA ASN A 11 10.88 -19.70 6.16
C ASN A 11 9.80 -18.60 6.06
N PRO A 12 10.10 -17.34 6.41
CA PRO A 12 9.11 -16.25 6.35
C PRO A 12 8.58 -15.99 4.94
N CYS A 13 9.23 -16.56 3.90
CA CYS A 13 8.85 -16.44 2.48
C CYS A 13 8.10 -17.65 1.92
N ALA A 14 7.78 -18.66 2.74
CA ALA A 14 6.97 -19.78 2.29
C ALA A 14 5.48 -19.43 2.29
N VAL A 15 4.83 -19.66 1.15
CA VAL A 15 3.44 -19.26 0.83
C VAL A 15 2.34 -20.00 1.62
N LYS A 16 2.66 -20.91 2.54
CA LYS A 16 1.67 -21.58 3.41
C LYS A 16 2.20 -21.85 4.81
N GLY A 17 1.43 -21.47 5.81
CA GLY A 17 1.46 -22.09 7.15
C GLY A 17 2.47 -21.56 8.18
N CYS A 18 3.26 -20.53 7.90
CA CYS A 18 4.29 -20.05 8.83
C CYS A 18 3.85 -18.92 9.79
N ASN A 19 2.60 -18.93 10.27
CA ASN A 19 2.22 -18.09 11.41
C ASN A 19 1.10 -18.73 12.26
N PRO A 20 1.43 -19.62 13.21
CA PRO A 20 0.44 -20.18 14.14
C PRO A 20 -0.20 -19.12 15.05
N CYS A 21 0.31 -17.88 15.07
CA CYS A 21 -0.23 -16.77 15.86
C CYS A 21 -1.21 -15.88 15.08
N ALA A 22 -1.33 -16.01 13.75
CA ALA A 22 -2.30 -15.24 12.97
C ALA A 22 -3.75 -15.68 13.23
N ALA A 23 -3.96 -16.94 13.63
CA ALA A 23 -5.29 -17.51 13.85
C ALA A 23 -6.01 -17.01 15.11
N ALA A 24 -5.35 -16.25 16.00
CA ALA A 24 -5.92 -15.90 17.30
C ALA A 24 -5.98 -14.38 17.61
N GLY A 25 -5.47 -13.49 16.74
CA GLY A 25 -5.53 -12.04 17.00
C GLY A 25 -4.78 -11.56 18.27
N LYS A 26 -3.89 -12.40 18.83
CA LYS A 26 -3.21 -12.17 20.12
C LYS A 26 -1.74 -11.77 19.97
N CYS A 27 -1.25 -11.57 18.75
CA CYS A 27 0.09 -11.07 18.48
C CYS A 27 0.01 -10.02 17.38
N ALA A 28 0.54 -8.82 17.64
CA ALA A 28 0.87 -7.88 16.58
C ALA A 28 1.69 -8.66 15.54
N ALA A 29 1.17 -8.79 14.32
CA ALA A 29 1.83 -9.56 13.29
C ALA A 29 3.23 -8.99 13.11
N LYS A 30 4.27 -9.79 13.39
CA LYS A 30 5.64 -9.37 13.12
C LYS A 30 5.73 -8.99 11.63
N PRO A 31 6.45 -7.90 11.28
CA PRO A 31 6.63 -7.51 9.88
C PRO A 31 7.04 -8.71 9.03
N ASN A 32 6.37 -8.92 7.90
CA ASN A 32 6.70 -10.00 6.98
C ASN A 32 7.73 -9.49 5.95
N PRO A 33 9.02 -9.89 6.03
CA PRO A 33 10.06 -9.38 5.13
C PRO A 33 9.79 -9.70 3.66
N CYS A 34 9.05 -10.77 3.37
CA CYS A 34 8.78 -11.24 2.02
C CYS A 34 7.62 -10.46 1.40
N ALA A 35 6.66 -10.01 2.22
CA ALA A 35 5.67 -9.03 1.80
C ALA A 35 6.33 -7.68 1.48
N ALA A 36 7.28 -7.25 2.32
CA ALA A 36 8.03 -6.00 2.11
C ALA A 36 8.81 -6.00 0.81
N LYS A 37 9.54 -7.09 0.52
CA LYS A 37 10.32 -7.23 -0.73
C LYS A 37 9.48 -7.08 -1.99
N ARG A 38 8.20 -7.49 -1.97
CA ARG A 38 7.28 -7.40 -3.13
C ARG A 38 6.80 -5.98 -3.42
N VAL A 39 6.80 -5.11 -2.40
CA VAL A 39 6.28 -3.74 -2.48
C VAL A 39 7.36 -2.67 -2.29
N THR A 40 8.64 -3.08 -2.22
CA THR A 40 9.80 -2.18 -2.20
C THR A 40 10.25 -1.93 -3.64
N ARG A 41 10.56 -0.68 -3.98
CA ARG A 41 11.10 -0.33 -5.30
C ARG A 41 12.34 -1.17 -5.62
N PRO A 42 12.44 -1.77 -6.82
CA PRO A 42 13.66 -2.46 -7.23
C PRO A 42 14.82 -1.47 -7.42
N VAL A 43 16.05 -1.96 -7.29
CA VAL A 43 17.25 -1.16 -7.56
C VAL A 43 17.24 -0.71 -9.02
N GLY A 44 17.48 0.58 -9.25
CA GLY A 44 17.45 1.15 -10.61
C GLY A 44 16.04 1.36 -11.18
N TYR A 45 15.00 1.27 -10.34
CA TYR A 45 13.63 1.57 -10.74
C TYR A 45 13.51 2.90 -11.48
N GLN A 46 12.84 2.86 -12.64
CA GLN A 46 12.35 4.03 -13.37
C GLN A 46 10.84 3.84 -13.58
N PRO A 47 10.00 4.83 -13.22
CA PRO A 47 8.57 4.75 -13.46
C PRO A 47 8.29 4.76 -14.97
N TYR A 48 7.18 4.14 -15.37
CA TYR A 48 6.66 4.31 -16.73
C TYR A 48 6.44 5.79 -17.05
N GLU A 49 6.98 6.24 -18.18
CA GLU A 49 6.80 7.59 -18.69
C GLU A 49 5.68 7.62 -19.73
N GLY A 50 4.69 8.48 -19.53
CA GLY A 50 3.56 8.66 -20.44
C GLY A 50 2.97 10.05 -20.34
N ASN A 51 1.92 10.33 -21.12
CA ASN A 51 1.25 11.62 -21.05
C ASN A 51 0.66 11.85 -19.63
N PRO A 52 1.06 12.91 -18.91
CA PRO A 52 0.64 13.10 -17.52
C PRO A 52 -0.87 13.19 -17.33
N CYS A 53 -1.58 13.87 -18.23
CA CYS A 53 -3.04 13.99 -18.17
C CYS A 53 -3.73 12.63 -18.40
N ALA A 54 -3.21 11.83 -19.34
CA ALA A 54 -3.72 10.49 -19.61
C ALA A 54 -3.49 9.56 -18.40
N LEU A 55 -2.31 9.61 -17.78
CA LEU A 55 -1.99 8.82 -16.59
C LEU A 55 -2.91 9.17 -15.42
N VAL A 56 -3.13 10.45 -15.13
CA VAL A 56 -4.05 10.88 -14.08
C VAL A 56 -5.49 10.42 -14.37
N ALA A 57 -5.95 10.54 -15.62
CA ALA A 57 -7.29 10.11 -16.02
C ALA A 57 -7.47 8.59 -15.89
N MET A 58 -6.47 7.80 -16.30
CA MET A 58 -6.46 6.36 -16.12
C MET A 58 -6.40 5.98 -14.63
N GLY A 59 -5.53 6.63 -13.85
CA GLY A 59 -5.40 6.40 -12.43
C GLY A 59 -6.71 6.63 -11.68
N LYS A 60 -7.46 7.67 -12.03
CA LYS A 60 -8.80 7.90 -11.49
C LYS A 60 -9.78 6.77 -11.81
N LYS A 61 -9.70 6.18 -13.01
CA LYS A 61 -10.54 5.02 -13.37
C LYS A 61 -10.15 3.80 -12.53
N LEU A 62 -8.86 3.46 -12.50
CA LEU A 62 -8.31 2.34 -11.73
C LEU A 62 -8.62 2.47 -10.23
N PHE A 63 -8.58 3.67 -9.69
CA PHE A 63 -8.91 3.95 -8.29
C PHE A 63 -10.34 3.52 -7.90
N ASN A 64 -11.26 3.49 -8.87
CA ASN A 64 -12.65 3.07 -8.68
C ASN A 64 -12.93 1.65 -9.21
N ASP A 65 -11.90 0.96 -9.70
CA ASP A 65 -12.04 -0.35 -10.35
C ASP A 65 -11.93 -1.48 -9.31
N THR A 66 -13.04 -2.16 -9.06
CA THR A 66 -13.08 -3.28 -8.13
C THR A 66 -12.41 -4.54 -8.67
N SER A 67 -12.21 -4.63 -9.99
CA SER A 67 -11.57 -5.78 -10.65
C SER A 67 -10.07 -5.89 -10.36
N LEU A 68 -9.46 -4.85 -9.81
CA LEU A 68 -8.05 -4.87 -9.38
C LEU A 68 -7.83 -5.71 -8.11
N SER A 69 -8.89 -6.01 -7.37
CA SER A 69 -8.83 -6.78 -6.13
C SER A 69 -9.35 -8.20 -6.32
N SER A 70 -8.92 -9.12 -5.45
CA SER A 70 -9.51 -10.47 -5.38
C SER A 70 -10.75 -10.53 -4.47
N ASN A 71 -11.08 -9.44 -3.77
CA ASN A 71 -12.11 -9.39 -2.74
C ASN A 71 -13.20 -8.34 -3.00
N GLY A 72 -13.24 -7.75 -4.20
CA GLY A 72 -14.26 -6.80 -4.64
C GLY A 72 -14.09 -5.37 -4.13
N LEU A 73 -12.98 -5.05 -3.46
CA LEU A 73 -12.66 -3.69 -3.03
C LEU A 73 -12.02 -2.88 -4.17
N ALA A 74 -12.36 -1.59 -4.25
CA ALA A 74 -11.58 -0.60 -4.99
C ALA A 74 -10.84 0.30 -3.99
N CYS A 75 -9.86 1.08 -4.45
CA CYS A 75 -9.21 2.09 -3.61
C CYS A 75 -10.25 3.06 -3.02
N SER A 76 -11.23 3.46 -3.85
CA SER A 76 -12.33 4.33 -3.44
C SER A 76 -13.28 3.72 -2.42
N THR A 77 -13.25 2.41 -2.18
CA THR A 77 -14.05 1.79 -1.12
C THR A 77 -13.64 2.31 0.27
N CYS A 78 -12.34 2.59 0.47
CA CYS A 78 -11.83 3.19 1.70
C CYS A 78 -11.49 4.68 1.55
N HIS A 79 -10.99 5.06 0.38
CA HIS A 79 -10.46 6.40 0.12
C HIS A 79 -11.41 7.23 -0.75
N ASN A 80 -12.55 7.66 -0.21
CA ASN A 80 -13.48 8.49 -0.97
C ASN A 80 -13.62 9.87 -0.34
N ASN A 81 -13.62 10.93 -1.16
CA ASN A 81 -13.88 12.30 -0.72
C ASN A 81 -13.07 12.74 0.51
N GLY A 82 -11.77 12.42 0.53
CA GLY A 82 -10.84 12.74 1.62
C GLY A 82 -10.94 11.83 2.85
N ALA A 83 -11.78 10.80 2.83
CA ALA A 83 -11.87 9.80 3.90
C ALA A 83 -10.74 8.77 3.82
N GLY A 84 -10.44 8.15 4.96
CA GLY A 84 -9.50 7.03 5.06
C GLY A 84 -8.01 7.42 4.92
N TYR A 85 -7.71 8.70 4.74
CA TYR A 85 -6.34 9.21 4.75
C TYR A 85 -5.94 9.66 6.16
N ASN A 86 -4.70 9.39 6.54
CA ASN A 86 -4.09 10.04 7.69
C ASN A 86 -3.68 11.48 7.32
N ALA A 87 -3.59 12.39 8.28
CA ALA A 87 -3.12 13.76 8.05
C ALA A 87 -1.74 13.82 7.36
N THR A 88 -0.86 12.88 7.72
CA THR A 88 0.48 12.75 7.11
C THR A 88 0.46 12.40 5.62
N PHE A 89 -0.68 11.99 5.05
CA PHE A 89 -0.80 11.78 3.60
C PHE A 89 -0.47 13.06 2.81
N ALA A 90 -0.74 14.23 3.37
CA ALA A 90 -0.39 15.52 2.74
C ALA A 90 1.13 15.82 2.76
N ASP A 91 1.92 15.07 3.54
CA ASP A 91 3.36 15.29 3.65
C ASP A 91 4.09 14.78 2.40
N ALA A 92 5.15 15.48 2.01
CA ALA A 92 5.98 15.07 0.87
C ALA A 92 6.48 13.63 1.03
N TYR A 93 6.34 12.82 -0.02
CA TYR A 93 6.92 11.48 -0.07
C TYR A 93 8.43 11.55 -0.42
N PRO A 94 9.27 10.66 0.13
CA PRO A 94 8.90 9.57 1.03
C PRO A 94 8.67 10.04 2.47
N HIS A 95 7.71 9.42 3.16
CA HIS A 95 7.45 9.64 4.58
C HIS A 95 7.04 8.33 5.28
N SER A 96 6.98 8.36 6.62
CA SER A 96 6.57 7.21 7.42
C SER A 96 5.06 7.03 7.42
N VAL A 97 4.57 5.87 6.98
CA VAL A 97 3.15 5.48 7.08
C VAL A 97 3.00 4.32 8.05
N ALA A 98 2.07 4.41 9.01
CA ALA A 98 1.90 3.40 10.06
C ALA A 98 1.69 1.98 9.51
N MET A 99 0.84 1.81 8.48
CA MET A 99 0.63 0.49 7.86
C MET A 99 1.92 -0.08 7.27
N ALA A 100 2.73 0.74 6.60
CA ALA A 100 4.00 0.31 6.03
C ALA A 100 5.01 -0.09 7.11
N ARG A 101 5.13 0.72 8.17
CA ARG A 101 6.02 0.45 9.31
C ARG A 101 5.59 -0.80 10.06
N ASP A 102 4.32 -0.88 10.44
CA ASP A 102 3.85 -1.88 11.40
C ASP A 102 3.62 -3.26 10.74
N VAL A 103 3.27 -3.29 9.45
CA VAL A 103 2.97 -4.55 8.72
C VAL A 103 4.12 -5.00 7.82
N PHE A 104 4.85 -4.06 7.22
CA PHE A 104 5.93 -4.36 6.27
C PHE A 104 7.32 -4.05 6.82
N GLY A 105 7.43 -3.36 7.97
CA GLY A 105 8.73 -2.98 8.52
C GLY A 105 9.44 -1.91 7.68
N MET A 106 8.71 -1.19 6.83
CA MET A 106 9.23 -0.12 6.00
C MET A 106 9.17 1.20 6.78
N GLY A 107 10.32 1.75 7.17
CA GLY A 107 10.39 2.97 7.99
C GLY A 107 9.84 4.21 7.28
N THR A 108 10.08 4.30 5.98
CA THR A 108 9.46 5.29 5.08
C THR A 108 9.05 4.58 3.81
N VAL A 109 8.06 5.13 3.13
CA VAL A 109 7.60 4.63 1.82
C VAL A 109 7.55 5.76 0.84
N HIS A 110 7.75 5.44 -0.43
CA HIS A 110 7.33 6.27 -1.55
C HIS A 110 5.84 6.07 -1.86
N LEU A 111 5.28 6.96 -2.70
CA LEU A 111 3.85 6.93 -3.01
C LEU A 111 3.44 5.64 -3.75
N ASP A 112 4.22 5.21 -4.73
CA ASP A 112 4.00 3.95 -5.48
C ASP A 112 4.16 2.70 -4.58
N GLU A 113 5.12 2.69 -3.66
CA GLU A 113 5.24 1.65 -2.63
C GLU A 113 3.97 1.59 -1.77
N MET A 114 3.41 2.74 -1.38
CA MET A 114 2.17 2.81 -0.62
C MET A 114 0.96 2.31 -1.44
N VAL A 115 0.90 2.61 -2.74
CA VAL A 115 -0.13 2.04 -3.65
C VAL A 115 -0.05 0.51 -3.63
N GLN A 116 1.15 -0.05 -3.80
CA GLN A 116 1.37 -1.50 -3.82
C GLN A 116 1.02 -2.14 -2.45
N ILE A 117 1.32 -1.46 -1.34
CA ILE A 117 0.93 -1.88 0.01
C ILE A 117 -0.59 -1.99 0.15
N CYS A 118 -1.35 -1.00 -0.35
CA CYS A 118 -2.81 -1.02 -0.36
C CYS A 118 -3.35 -2.16 -1.25
N MET A 119 -2.70 -2.44 -2.37
CA MET A 119 -3.08 -3.56 -3.23
C MET A 119 -2.89 -4.91 -2.52
N VAL A 120 -1.74 -5.11 -1.87
CA VAL A 120 -1.40 -6.40 -1.25
C VAL A 120 -2.17 -6.67 0.04
N ARG A 121 -2.40 -5.66 0.89
CA ARG A 121 -2.99 -5.88 2.22
C ARG A 121 -4.52 -5.80 2.23
N PRO A 122 -5.15 -4.62 2.06
CA PRO A 122 -6.60 -4.56 2.06
C PRO A 122 -7.23 -5.17 0.79
N MET A 123 -6.65 -4.99 -0.40
CA MET A 123 -7.26 -5.49 -1.66
C MET A 123 -6.88 -6.93 -2.02
N ALA A 124 -6.03 -7.58 -1.21
CA ALA A 124 -5.65 -8.98 -1.35
C ALA A 124 -5.23 -9.39 -2.79
N THR A 125 -4.52 -8.51 -3.50
CA THR A 125 -4.07 -8.75 -4.87
C THR A 125 -2.53 -8.75 -4.96
N GLU A 126 -2.01 -9.17 -6.11
CA GLU A 126 -0.58 -9.05 -6.41
C GLU A 126 -0.21 -7.58 -6.70
N PRO A 127 1.02 -7.14 -6.38
CA PRO A 127 1.50 -5.84 -6.80
C PRO A 127 1.49 -5.72 -8.33
N LEU A 128 1.28 -4.51 -8.83
CA LEU A 128 1.42 -4.19 -10.24
C LEU A 128 2.90 -4.25 -10.67
N PRO A 129 3.18 -4.45 -11.98
CA PRO A 129 4.52 -4.29 -12.52
C PRO A 129 5.07 -2.90 -12.20
N TRP A 130 6.32 -2.84 -11.73
CA TRP A 130 6.96 -1.58 -11.33
C TRP A 130 7.09 -0.59 -12.50
N ASP A 131 7.48 -1.09 -13.67
CA ASP A 131 7.58 -0.36 -14.94
C ASP A 131 6.25 -0.30 -15.71
N GLY A 132 5.14 -0.68 -15.08
CA GLY A 132 3.83 -0.76 -15.71
C GLY A 132 3.08 0.57 -15.71
N GLU A 133 2.32 0.79 -16.80
CA GLU A 133 1.46 1.98 -16.96
C GLU A 133 0.42 2.11 -15.84
N GLN A 134 -0.16 1.01 -15.36
CA GLN A 134 -1.18 1.05 -14.31
C GLN A 134 -0.63 1.58 -12.97
N LEU A 135 0.59 1.18 -12.58
CA LEU A 135 1.21 1.68 -11.35
C LEU A 135 1.55 3.16 -11.50
N ALA A 136 2.10 3.58 -12.64
CA ALA A 136 2.37 4.98 -12.93
C ALA A 136 1.09 5.82 -12.94
N ALA A 137 0.01 5.31 -13.51
CA ALA A 137 -1.29 5.98 -13.57
C ALA A 137 -1.90 6.17 -12.18
N LEU A 138 -1.95 5.11 -11.36
CA LEU A 138 -2.40 5.19 -9.97
C LEU A 138 -1.54 6.17 -9.17
N THR A 139 -0.21 6.09 -9.30
CA THR A 139 0.73 6.98 -8.59
C THR A 139 0.51 8.44 -8.98
N ALA A 140 0.36 8.74 -10.27
CA ALA A 140 0.08 10.09 -10.77
C ALA A 140 -1.25 10.64 -10.24
N TYR A 141 -2.30 9.81 -10.22
CA TYR A 141 -3.59 10.20 -9.65
C TYR A 141 -3.49 10.45 -8.14
N MET A 142 -2.82 9.57 -7.39
CA MET A 142 -2.64 9.75 -5.95
C MET A 142 -1.79 10.98 -5.62
N ALA A 143 -0.81 11.34 -6.44
CA ALA A 143 -0.03 12.57 -6.28
C ALA A 143 -0.89 13.83 -6.46
N LYS A 144 -1.84 13.79 -7.42
CA LYS A 144 -2.85 14.85 -7.58
C LYS A 144 -3.75 14.95 -6.35
N VAL A 145 -4.25 13.82 -5.84
CA VAL A 145 -5.09 13.80 -4.63
C VAL A 145 -4.32 14.33 -3.41
N GLN A 146 -3.05 13.93 -3.25
CA GLN A 146 -2.18 14.47 -2.21
C GLN A 146 -2.07 15.99 -2.31
N THR A 147 -1.79 16.52 -3.50
CA THR A 147 -1.65 17.97 -3.72
C THR A 147 -2.93 18.72 -3.36
N GLU A 148 -4.08 18.18 -3.75
CA GLU A 148 -5.39 18.76 -3.44
C GLU A 148 -5.68 18.78 -1.93
N LEU A 149 -5.33 17.70 -1.22
CA LEU A 149 -5.49 17.61 0.23
C LEU A 149 -4.49 18.47 0.99
N ALA A 150 -3.25 18.60 0.51
CA ALA A 150 -2.27 19.51 1.08
C ALA A 150 -2.69 20.98 0.93
N ALA A 151 -3.33 21.34 -0.18
CA ALA A 151 -3.87 22.68 -0.41
C ALA A 151 -5.12 22.99 0.45
N ASN A 152 -5.87 21.95 0.84
CA ASN A 152 -7.05 22.09 1.69
C ASN A 152 -7.13 20.95 2.74
N PRO A 153 -6.40 21.07 3.86
CA PRO A 153 -6.39 20.04 4.91
C PRO A 153 -7.78 19.79 5.52
N CYS A 154 -8.69 20.77 5.48
CA CYS A 154 -10.07 20.62 5.95
C CYS A 154 -10.89 19.64 5.10
N ALA A 155 -10.40 19.22 3.93
CA ALA A 155 -11.03 18.18 3.11
C ALA A 155 -10.79 16.76 3.64
N LEU A 156 -9.86 16.56 4.59
CA LEU A 156 -9.67 15.28 5.27
C LEU A 156 -10.88 14.95 6.15
N LYS A 157 -11.39 13.73 6.03
CA LYS A 157 -12.53 13.25 6.83
C LYS A 157 -12.10 12.06 7.67
N GLY A 158 -11.95 12.28 8.98
CA GLY A 158 -11.83 11.21 9.98
C GLY A 158 -10.41 10.75 10.32
N GLY A 159 -9.48 11.67 10.55
CA GLY A 159 -8.16 11.35 11.10
C GLY A 159 -7.90 12.11 12.41
N GLU A 160 -8.28 11.50 13.54
CA GLU A 160 -7.71 11.80 14.86
C GLU A 160 -6.64 10.73 15.20
#